data_AF-A0A238JY02-F1
#
_entry.id   AF-A0A238JY02-F1
#
_cell.length_a   1.000
_cell.length_b   1.000
_cell.length_c   1.000
_cell.angle_alpha   90.00
_cell.angle_beta   90.00
_cell.angle_gamma   90.00
#
_symmetry.space_group_name_H-M   'P 1'
#
loop_
_entity.id
_entity.type
_entity.pdbx_description
1 polymer ?
#
loop_
_entity_poly.entity_id
_entity_poly.type
_entity_poly.pdbx_seq_one_letter_code
_entity_poly.pdbx_strand_id
1 'polypeptide(L)'
;MTRILCLTGVLLSATALPSFAETLNCAFTSECFATDACQETAFHLEMADDGAGWTLSSVAGDTSMSAVAGDSVALRAFVSPVTADTLHLLSVFEDGSAFYATNSWYGEPVNVSYHGTCEGAD
;
A
#
# COMPACT_ATOMS: atom_id res chain seq x y z
N MET A 1 20.83 53.01 40.49
CA MET A 1 21.03 52.59 39.08
C MET A 1 21.19 51.08 39.07
N THR A 2 20.11 50.33 38.88
CA THR A 2 20.11 48.86 38.98
C THR A 2 19.77 48.30 37.61
N ARG A 3 20.73 47.63 36.98
CA ARG A 3 20.60 47.03 35.64
C ARG A 3 19.99 45.63 35.77
N ILE A 4 18.82 45.46 35.17
CA ILE A 4 18.13 44.18 35.02
C ILE A 4 18.78 43.44 33.85
N LEU A 5 19.39 42.28 34.11
CA LEU A 5 19.86 41.34 33.09
C LEU A 5 18.66 40.54 32.57
N CYS A 6 18.38 40.67 31.28
CA CYS A 6 17.39 39.87 30.57
C CYS A 6 18.08 38.57 30.11
N LEU A 7 17.78 37.44 30.77
CA LEU A 7 18.16 36.11 30.29
C LEU A 7 17.16 35.69 29.21
N THR A 8 17.57 35.79 27.95
CA THR A 8 16.81 35.26 26.81
C THR A 8 16.99 33.74 26.75
N GLY A 9 15.95 33.01 27.17
CA GLY A 9 15.84 31.57 26.96
C GLY A 9 15.64 31.25 25.48
N VAL A 10 16.56 30.49 24.90
CA VAL A 10 16.43 29.95 23.54
C VAL A 10 15.47 28.76 23.61
N LEU A 11 14.21 28.96 23.18
CA LEU A 11 13.27 27.87 22.92
C LEU A 11 13.77 27.08 21.70
N LEU A 12 14.15 25.82 21.93
CA LEU A 12 14.41 24.84 20.87
C LEU A 12 13.05 24.35 20.34
N SER A 13 12.55 24.96 19.27
CA SER A 13 11.35 24.50 18.58
C SER A 13 11.66 23.21 17.82
N ALA A 14 11.24 22.07 18.36
CA ALA A 14 11.26 20.79 17.65
C ALA A 14 10.19 20.83 16.54
N THR A 15 10.59 21.06 15.30
CA THR A 15 9.72 20.88 14.13
C THR A 15 9.55 19.39 13.89
N ALA A 16 8.45 18.81 14.37
CA ALA A 16 7.98 17.52 13.90
C ALA A 16 7.66 17.65 12.41
N LEU A 17 8.47 17.01 11.56
CA LEU A 17 8.15 16.91 10.14
C LEU A 17 6.87 16.07 9.99
N PRO A 18 5.95 16.45 9.09
CA PRO A 18 4.81 15.60 8.79
C PRO A 18 5.34 14.25 8.29
N SER A 19 4.89 13.17 8.91
CA SER A 19 4.93 11.85 8.29
C SER A 19 4.06 11.98 7.06
N PHE A 20 4.64 11.91 5.87
CA PHE A 20 3.87 11.94 4.63
C PHE A 20 3.08 10.64 4.59
N ALA A 21 1.78 10.74 4.78
CA ALA A 21 0.89 9.65 4.47
C ALA A 21 0.97 9.43 2.97
N GLU A 22 1.37 8.23 2.57
CA GLU A 22 1.43 7.86 1.15
C GLU A 22 0.13 7.16 0.77
N THR A 23 -0.37 7.40 -0.44
CA THR A 23 -1.54 6.68 -0.96
C THR A 23 -1.31 6.25 -2.41
N LEU A 24 -1.61 4.99 -2.71
CA LEU A 24 -1.65 4.43 -4.06
C LEU A 24 -3.10 4.05 -4.40
N ASN A 25 -3.60 4.57 -5.51
CA ASN A 25 -4.91 4.25 -6.05
C ASN A 25 -4.73 3.30 -7.21
N CYS A 26 -5.26 2.08 -7.11
CA CYS A 26 -5.13 1.04 -8.10
C CYS A 26 -6.45 0.78 -8.82
N ALA A 27 -6.41 0.74 -10.15
CA ALA A 27 -7.52 0.41 -11.02
C ALA A 27 -7.14 -0.79 -11.89
N PHE A 28 -7.89 -1.88 -11.76
CA PHE A 28 -7.66 -3.12 -12.50
C PHE A 28 -8.71 -3.27 -13.60
N THR A 29 -8.24 -3.64 -14.79
CA THR A 29 -9.09 -3.80 -15.98
C THR A 29 -9.23 -5.25 -16.39
N SER A 30 -8.39 -6.14 -15.86
CA SER A 30 -8.41 -7.57 -16.15
C SER A 30 -8.37 -8.40 -14.87
N GLU A 31 -9.20 -9.42 -14.77
CA GLU A 31 -9.24 -10.45 -13.71
C GLU A 31 -8.98 -11.82 -14.34
N CYS A 32 -8.06 -12.58 -13.76
CA CYS A 32 -7.66 -13.89 -14.26
C CYS A 32 -7.67 -14.91 -13.11
N PHE A 33 -8.58 -15.88 -13.18
CA PHE A 33 -8.50 -17.09 -12.36
C PHE A 33 -7.42 -18.02 -12.91
N ALA A 34 -6.71 -18.73 -12.05
CA ALA A 34 -5.54 -19.53 -12.45
C ALA A 34 -5.80 -20.57 -13.56
N THR A 35 -7.04 -21.03 -13.72
CA THR A 35 -7.43 -22.04 -14.72
C THR A 35 -8.12 -21.46 -15.95
N ASP A 36 -8.46 -20.17 -15.94
CA ASP A 36 -9.36 -19.57 -16.92
C ASP A 36 -8.67 -18.44 -17.70
N ALA A 37 -9.26 -18.08 -18.84
CA ALA A 37 -8.85 -16.88 -19.55
C ALA A 37 -9.27 -15.63 -18.78
N CYS A 38 -8.41 -14.61 -18.81
CA CYS A 38 -8.70 -13.32 -18.20
C CYS A 38 -9.99 -12.70 -18.75
N GLN A 39 -10.75 -12.05 -17.87
CA GLN A 39 -11.97 -11.32 -18.18
C GLN A 39 -11.82 -9.85 -17.81
N GLU A 40 -12.62 -8.98 -18.43
CA GLU A 40 -12.67 -7.57 -18.05
C GLU A 40 -13.23 -7.39 -16.63
N THR A 41 -12.68 -6.43 -15.88
CA THR A 41 -13.16 -6.05 -14.54
C THR A 41 -13.05 -4.54 -14.33
N ALA A 42 -13.69 -4.05 -13.27
CA ALA A 42 -13.58 -2.67 -12.80
C ALA A 42 -13.23 -2.67 -11.30
N PHE A 43 -12.31 -3.56 -10.92
CA PHE A 43 -11.90 -3.73 -9.54
C PHE A 43 -10.92 -2.63 -9.13
N HIS A 44 -11.15 -2.04 -7.95
CA HIS A 44 -10.36 -0.95 -7.42
C HIS A 44 -9.83 -1.30 -6.03
N LEU A 45 -8.60 -0.85 -5.75
CA LEU A 45 -7.95 -0.94 -4.46
C LEU A 45 -7.31 0.40 -4.11
N GLU A 46 -7.26 0.69 -2.82
CA GLU A 46 -6.45 1.78 -2.28
C GLU A 46 -5.40 1.18 -1.35
N MET A 47 -4.16 1.66 -1.43
CA MET A 47 -3.12 1.37 -0.45
C MET A 47 -2.77 2.67 0.26
N ALA A 48 -2.81 2.70 1.58
CA ALA A 48 -2.39 3.87 2.35
C ALA A 48 -1.33 3.49 3.39
N ASP A 49 -0.31 4.34 3.56
CA ASP A 49 0.65 4.27 4.68
C ASP A 49 0.36 5.42 5.64
N ASP A 50 0.05 5.10 6.90
CA ASP A 50 -0.20 6.09 7.96
C ASP A 50 1.04 6.34 8.83
N GLY A 51 2.18 5.75 8.48
CA GLY A 51 3.43 5.79 9.25
C GLY A 51 3.54 4.70 10.31
N ALA A 52 2.47 3.94 10.58
CA ALA A 52 2.50 2.71 11.36
C ALA A 52 2.54 1.46 10.47
N GLY A 53 2.02 1.56 9.25
CA GLY A 53 2.16 0.54 8.21
C GLY A 53 1.20 0.73 7.06
N TRP A 54 1.27 -0.19 6.10
CA TRP A 54 0.43 -0.15 4.92
C TRP A 54 -0.91 -0.84 5.16
N THR A 55 -1.98 -0.24 4.66
CA THR A 55 -3.33 -0.82 4.64
C THR A 55 -3.84 -0.85 3.21
N LEU A 56 -4.31 -2.02 2.78
CA LEU A 56 -5.05 -2.22 1.53
C LEU A 56 -6.54 -2.14 1.82
N SER A 57 -7.24 -1.21 1.19
CA SER A 57 -8.68 -1.03 1.28
C SER A 57 -9.35 -1.47 -0.02
N SER A 58 -10.44 -2.24 0.13
CA SER A 58 -11.19 -2.81 -0.99
C SER A 58 -12.69 -2.89 -0.65
N VAL A 59 -13.51 -3.28 -1.62
CA VAL A 59 -14.93 -3.60 -1.36
C VAL A 59 -15.13 -4.77 -0.38
N ALA A 60 -14.11 -5.61 -0.18
CA ALA A 60 -14.13 -6.70 0.80
C ALA A 60 -13.70 -6.25 2.21
N GLY A 61 -13.28 -5.00 2.37
CA GLY A 61 -12.75 -4.43 3.61
C GLY A 61 -11.24 -4.17 3.55
N ASP A 62 -10.70 -3.88 4.73
CA ASP A 62 -9.31 -3.47 4.92
C ASP A 62 -8.42 -4.65 5.30
N THR A 63 -7.20 -4.66 4.79
CA THR A 63 -6.18 -5.68 5.05
C THR A 63 -4.83 -5.02 5.31
N SER A 64 -4.19 -5.36 6.42
CA SER A 64 -2.83 -4.88 6.67
C SER A 64 -1.83 -5.50 5.70
N MET A 65 -0.92 -4.68 5.19
CA MET A 65 0.11 -5.05 4.24
C MET A 65 1.50 -4.68 4.77
N SER A 66 2.51 -5.39 4.31
CA SER A 66 3.92 -5.07 4.58
C SER A 66 4.65 -4.91 3.25
N ALA A 67 5.46 -3.88 3.14
CA ALA A 67 6.38 -3.74 2.01
C ALA A 67 7.36 -4.91 2.01
N VAL A 68 7.55 -5.54 0.85
CA VAL A 68 8.55 -6.56 0.64
C VAL A 68 9.89 -5.88 0.42
N ALA A 69 10.89 -6.21 1.23
CA ALA A 69 12.23 -5.67 1.07
C ALA A 69 12.81 -6.11 -0.28
N GLY A 70 13.32 -5.15 -1.04
CA GLY A 70 13.98 -5.39 -2.32
C GLY A 70 14.91 -4.24 -2.68
N ASP A 71 15.93 -4.55 -3.50
CA ASP A 71 16.95 -3.59 -3.92
C ASP A 71 16.60 -2.87 -5.22
N SER A 72 15.42 -3.16 -5.79
CA SER A 72 14.95 -2.59 -7.05
C SER A 72 14.06 -1.37 -6.79
N VAL A 73 14.39 -0.25 -7.42
CA VAL A 73 13.49 0.90 -7.50
C VAL A 73 12.38 0.72 -8.54
N ALA A 74 12.54 -0.25 -9.46
CA ALA A 74 11.62 -0.48 -10.56
C ALA A 74 10.36 -1.26 -10.18
N LEU A 75 10.31 -1.82 -8.96
CA LEU A 75 9.20 -2.62 -8.46
C LEU A 75 9.04 -2.42 -6.96
N ARG A 76 7.84 -2.00 -6.55
CA ARG A 76 7.38 -2.00 -5.17
C ARG A 76 6.43 -3.16 -4.98
N ALA A 77 6.66 -3.99 -3.97
CA ALA A 77 5.78 -5.11 -3.67
C ALA A 77 5.31 -5.06 -2.22
N PHE A 78 4.07 -5.49 -2.00
CA PHE A 78 3.42 -5.51 -0.70
C PHE A 78 2.73 -6.84 -0.50
N VAL A 79 2.82 -7.40 0.71
CA VAL A 79 2.23 -8.70 1.04
C VAL A 79 1.47 -8.61 2.37
N SER A 80 0.30 -9.24 2.45
CA SER A 80 -0.44 -9.34 3.70
C SER A 80 0.06 -10.50 4.57
N PRO A 81 -0.23 -10.51 5.88
CA PRO A 81 -0.39 -11.75 6.61
C PRO A 81 -1.51 -12.61 6.01
N VAL A 82 -1.45 -13.93 6.17
CA VAL A 82 -2.56 -14.81 5.82
C VAL A 82 -3.71 -14.55 6.81
N THR A 83 -4.85 -14.10 6.30
CA THR A 83 -6.04 -13.81 7.11
C THR A 83 -7.26 -14.42 6.43
N ALA A 84 -8.11 -15.12 7.20
CA ALA A 84 -9.26 -15.85 6.66
C ALA A 84 -8.87 -16.75 5.45
N ASP A 85 -7.77 -17.49 5.62
CA ASP A 85 -7.18 -18.37 4.61
C ASP A 85 -6.84 -17.70 3.27
N THR A 86 -6.64 -16.37 3.26
CA THR A 86 -6.27 -15.59 2.08
C THR A 86 -4.97 -14.83 2.30
N LEU A 87 -4.09 -14.88 1.29
CA LEU A 87 -2.89 -14.08 1.16
C LEU A 87 -3.07 -13.07 0.03
N HIS A 88 -2.74 -11.81 0.28
CA HIS A 88 -2.76 -10.73 -0.70
C HIS A 88 -1.34 -10.36 -1.10
N LEU A 89 -1.10 -10.15 -2.40
CA LEU A 89 0.15 -9.66 -2.95
C LEU A 89 -0.16 -8.54 -3.95
N LEU A 90 0.40 -7.36 -3.72
CA LEU A 90 0.37 -6.24 -4.68
C LEU A 90 1.79 -5.98 -5.18
N SER A 91 1.93 -5.77 -6.48
CA SER A 91 3.17 -5.38 -7.15
C SER A 91 2.88 -4.16 -8.01
N VAL A 92 3.67 -3.10 -7.85
CA VAL A 92 3.55 -1.84 -8.60
C VAL A 92 4.90 -1.54 -9.24
N PHE A 93 4.91 -1.44 -10.56
CA PHE A 93 6.11 -1.14 -11.35
C PHE A 93 6.30 0.38 -11.49
N GLU A 94 7.51 0.79 -11.86
CA GLU A 94 7.86 2.20 -12.05
C GLU A 94 6.99 2.92 -13.10
N ASP A 95 6.52 2.21 -14.12
CA ASP A 95 5.64 2.75 -15.15
C ASP A 95 4.16 2.84 -14.72
N GLY A 96 3.86 2.51 -13.46
CA GLY A 96 2.52 2.47 -12.89
C GLY A 96 1.76 1.18 -13.18
N SER A 97 2.29 0.26 -14.01
CA SER A 97 1.68 -1.06 -14.18
C SER A 97 1.59 -1.79 -12.84
N ALA A 98 0.54 -2.57 -12.64
CA ALA A 98 0.33 -3.26 -11.38
C ALA A 98 -0.26 -4.66 -11.54
N PHE A 99 0.20 -5.57 -10.66
CA PHE A 99 -0.41 -6.87 -10.44
C PHE A 99 -0.87 -6.98 -9.00
N TYR A 100 -2.14 -7.32 -8.81
CA TYR A 100 -2.66 -7.72 -7.51
C TYR A 100 -3.10 -9.17 -7.58
N ALA A 101 -2.74 -9.98 -6.60
CA ALA A 101 -3.11 -11.38 -6.56
C ALA A 101 -3.58 -11.80 -5.18
N THR A 102 -4.58 -12.69 -5.15
CA THR A 102 -5.00 -13.40 -3.95
C THR A 102 -4.70 -14.89 -4.10
N ASN A 103 -4.20 -15.49 -3.03
CA ASN A 103 -4.15 -16.95 -2.89
C ASN A 103 -5.02 -17.31 -1.70
N SER A 104 -6.09 -18.06 -1.95
CA SER A 104 -7.11 -18.36 -0.96
C SER A 104 -7.44 -19.85 -0.89
N TRP A 105 -8.00 -20.27 0.24
CA TRP A 105 -8.61 -21.59 0.39
C TRP A 105 -10.11 -21.47 0.68
N TYR A 106 -10.96 -21.93 -0.24
CA TYR A 106 -12.42 -21.94 -0.09
C TYR A 106 -13.01 -23.35 -0.24
N GLY A 107 -12.37 -24.34 0.40
CA GLY A 107 -12.65 -25.77 0.18
C GLY A 107 -11.79 -26.39 -0.92
N GLU A 108 -11.17 -25.55 -1.74
CA GLU A 108 -10.14 -25.86 -2.73
C GLU A 108 -9.17 -24.67 -2.89
N PRO A 109 -7.96 -24.86 -3.44
CA PRO A 109 -7.06 -23.76 -3.75
C PRO A 109 -7.65 -22.86 -4.84
N VAL A 110 -7.75 -21.58 -4.54
CA VAL A 110 -8.16 -20.55 -5.49
C VAL A 110 -7.06 -19.51 -5.60
N ASN A 111 -6.69 -19.16 -6.83
CA ASN A 111 -5.81 -18.03 -7.11
C ASN A 111 -6.49 -17.13 -8.14
N VAL A 112 -6.51 -15.84 -7.83
CA VAL A 112 -7.03 -14.80 -8.70
C VAL A 112 -5.95 -13.73 -8.84
N SER A 113 -5.71 -13.27 -10.06
CA SER A 113 -4.83 -12.14 -10.34
C SER A 113 -5.56 -11.04 -11.10
N TYR A 114 -5.22 -9.81 -10.79
CA TYR A 114 -5.79 -8.59 -11.33
C TYR A 114 -4.68 -7.77 -11.95
N HIS A 115 -4.87 -7.34 -13.20
CA HIS A 115 -3.87 -6.61 -13.98
C HIS A 115 -4.41 -5.22 -14.30
N GLY A 116 -3.60 -4.20 -14.08
CA GLY A 116 -4.04 -2.82 -14.16
C GLY A 116 -2.91 -1.83 -13.90
N THR A 117 -3.27 -0.70 -13.33
CA THR A 117 -2.33 0.36 -12.97
C THR A 117 -2.58 0.86 -11.55
N CYS A 118 -1.53 1.36 -10.91
CA CYS A 118 -1.62 2.11 -9.66
C CYS A 118 -0.96 3.48 -9.85
N GLU A 119 -1.57 4.51 -9.28
CA GLU A 119 -1.07 5.88 -9.30
C GLU A 119 -0.97 6.40 -7.85
N GLY A 120 0.13 7.08 -7.53
CA GLY A 120 0.32 7.72 -6.24
C GLY A 120 -0.30 9.12 -6.18
N ALA A 121 -0.75 9.54 -5.01
CA ALA A 121 -0.90 10.96 -4.69
C ALA A 121 0.41 11.44 -4.05
N ASP A 122 1.23 12.16 -4.82
CA ASP A 122 2.39 12.89 -4.29
C ASP A 122 1.96 13.97 -3.27
#